data_AF-A0A952NF28-F1
#
_entry.id   AF-A0A952NF28-F1
#
_cell.length_a   1.000
_cell.length_b   1.000
_cell.length_c   1.000
_cell.angle_alpha   90.00
_cell.angle_beta   90.00
_cell.angle_gamma   90.00
#
_symmetry.space_group_name_H-M   'P 1'
#
loop_
_entity.id
_entity.type
_entity.pdbx_description
1 polymer ?
#
loop_
_entity_poly.entity_id
_entity_poly.type
_entity_poly.pdbx_seq_one_letter_code
_entity_poly.pdbx_strand_id
1 'polypeptide(L)' 'MMEASSKKDLSQVSDAEILEEAAERLKRQYLSEHGVEFRFGSFHFVFHDGRFQAVEDWPRSRRYLSPKRVAGNKE' A
#
# COMPACT_ATOMS: atom_id res chain seq x y z
N MET A 1 -29.23 12.69 11.46
CA MET A 1 -28.16 13.71 11.43
C MET A 1 -27.09 13.20 10.48
N MET A 2 -26.87 13.86 9.34
CA MET A 2 -25.78 13.51 8.42
C MET A 2 -24.62 14.43 8.75
N GLU A 3 -23.53 13.89 9.31
CA GLU A 3 -22.31 14.66 9.52
C GLU A 3 -21.68 14.96 8.15
N ALA A 4 -21.66 16.24 7.78
CA ALA A 4 -20.93 16.71 6.63
C ALA A 4 -19.44 16.48 6.89
N SER A 5 -18.86 15.47 6.23
CA SER A 5 -17.43 15.21 6.25
C SER A 5 -16.69 16.48 5.83
N SER A 6 -15.96 17.08 6.77
CA SER A 6 -15.13 18.26 6.52
C SER A 6 -14.04 17.85 5.53
N LYS A 7 -14.24 18.18 4.25
CA LYS A 7 -13.23 17.98 3.21
C LYS A 7 -12.06 18.89 3.57
N LYS A 8 -10.99 18.31 4.12
CA LYS A 8 -9.71 19.01 4.29
C LYS A 8 -9.31 19.56 2.92
N ASP A 9 -8.97 20.84 2.89
CA ASP A 9 -8.41 21.46 1.72
C ASP A 9 -7.01 20.87 1.48
N LEU A 10 -6.86 20.16 0.36
CA LEU A 10 -5.61 19.55 -0.08
C LEU A 10 -5.00 20.30 -1.27
N SER A 11 -5.55 21.46 -1.65
CA SER A 11 -5.10 22.22 -2.82
C SER A 11 -3.64 22.66 -2.77
N GLN A 12 -3.05 22.71 -1.57
CA GLN A 12 -1.65 23.08 -1.35
C GLN A 12 -0.70 21.89 -1.26
N VAL A 13 -1.22 20.65 -1.23
CA VAL A 13 -0.43 19.43 -1.10
C VAL A 13 -0.33 18.79 -2.47
N SER A 14 0.87 18.43 -2.89
CA SER A 14 1.05 17.76 -4.17
C SER A 14 0.46 16.35 -4.16
N ASP A 15 0.04 15.86 -5.33
CA ASP A 15 -0.43 14.48 -5.46
C ASP A 15 0.62 13.46 -4.98
N ALA A 16 1.90 13.76 -5.18
CA ALA A 16 3.00 12.92 -4.70
C ALA A 16 3.01 12.80 -3.17
N GLU A 17 2.88 13.91 -2.45
CA GLU A 17 2.82 13.93 -0.98
C GLU A 17 1.56 13.23 -0.46
N ILE A 18 0.41 13.40 -1.13
CA ILE A 18 -0.84 12.70 -0.80
C ILE A 18 -0.64 11.19 -0.93
N LEU A 19 -0.03 10.74 -2.03
CA LEU A 19 0.21 9.33 -2.29
C LEU A 19 1.25 8.73 -1.33
N GLU A 20 2.27 9.49 -0.94
CA GLU A 20 3.26 9.07 0.05
C GLU A 20 2.63 8.86 1.42
N GLU A 21 1.86 9.83 1.91
CA GLU A 21 1.10 9.72 3.16
C GLU A 21 0.10 8.55 3.12
N ALA A 22 -0.60 8.36 1.99
CA ALA A 22 -1.49 7.22 1.80
C ALA A 22 -0.73 5.89 1.90
N ALA A 23 0.44 5.79 1.27
CA ALA A 23 1.28 4.59 1.33
C ALA A 23 1.76 4.32 2.77
N GLU A 24 2.15 5.34 3.54
CA GLU A 24 2.52 5.17 4.95
C GLU A 24 1.36 4.64 5.79
N ARG A 25 0.17 5.21 5.65
CA ARG A 25 -1.02 4.77 6.38
C ARG A 25 -1.36 3.31 6.08
N LEU A 26 -1.31 2.92 4.81
CA LEU A 26 -1.57 1.55 4.38
C LEU A 26 -0.54 0.57 4.96
N LYS A 27 0.75 0.93 5.01
CA LYS A 27 1.77 0.10 5.67
C LYS A 27 1.51 -0.06 7.16
N ARG A 28 1.12 1.01 7.86
CA ARG A 28 0.79 0.96 9.30
C ARG A 28 -0.45 0.11 9.56
N GLN A 29 -1.47 0.24 8.71
CA GLN A 29 -2.67 -0.60 8.75
C GLN A 29 -2.31 -2.08 8.56
N TYR A 30 -1.53 -2.41 7.54
CA TYR A 30 -1.07 -3.79 7.29
C TYR A 30 -0.30 -4.35 8.49
N LEU A 31 0.59 -3.56 9.10
CA LEU A 31 1.30 -3.97 10.33
C LEU A 31 0.32 -4.26 11.49
N SER A 32 -0.70 -3.42 11.65
CA SER A 32 -1.72 -3.61 12.68
C SER A 32 -2.58 -4.86 12.45
N GLU A 33 -2.92 -5.16 11.19
CA GLU A 33 -3.80 -6.28 10.83
C GLU A 33 -3.07 -7.62 10.81
N HIS A 34 -1.83 -7.65 10.32
CA HIS A 34 -1.07 -8.89 10.13
C HIS A 34 0.08 -9.10 11.13
N GLY A 35 0.39 -8.10 11.96
CA GLY A 35 1.48 -8.17 12.94
C GLY A 35 2.89 -8.19 12.31
N VAL A 36 3.01 -7.89 11.01
CA VAL A 36 4.26 -7.91 10.26
C VAL A 36 4.42 -6.67 9.38
N GLU A 37 5.65 -6.18 9.23
CA GLU A 37 5.92 -5.01 8.40
C GLU A 37 5.74 -5.31 6.90
N PHE A 38 5.05 -4.42 6.19
CA PHE A 38 4.93 -4.48 4.74
C PHE A 38 6.22 -3.99 4.06
N ARG A 39 7.14 -4.91 3.76
CA ARG A 39 8.45 -4.60 3.16
C ARG A 39 8.50 -4.75 1.64
N PHE A 40 7.73 -5.69 1.09
CA PHE A 40 7.72 -6.00 -0.35
C PHE A 40 6.30 -6.28 -0.82
N GLY A 41 5.89 -5.66 -1.93
CA GLY A 41 4.57 -5.86 -2.51
C GLY A 41 4.01 -4.59 -3.14
N SER A 42 2.71 -4.59 -3.38
CA SER A 42 1.95 -3.43 -3.85
C SER A 42 0.62 -3.32 -3.10
N PHE A 43 0.11 -2.10 -3.00
CA PHE A 43 -1.27 -1.82 -2.64
C PHE A 43 -2.01 -1.34 -3.88
N HIS A 44 -3.18 -1.90 -4.16
CA HIS A 44 -3.98 -1.54 -5.32
C HIS A 44 -5.26 -0.83 -4.89
N PHE A 45 -5.51 0.35 -5.46
CA PHE A 45 -6.79 1.05 -5.29
C PHE A 45 -7.80 0.48 -6.27
N VAL A 46 -8.87 -0.12 -5.74
CA VAL A 46 -9.93 -0.75 -6.53
C VAL A 46 -11.04 0.25 -6.76
N PHE A 47 -11.36 0.47 -8.04
CA PHE A 47 -12.47 1.31 -8.48
C PHE A 47 -13.51 0.45 -9.19
N HIS A 48 -14.79 0.63 -8.85
CA HIS A 48 -15.91 0.01 -9.55
C HIS A 48 -16.94 1.10 -9.86
N ASP A 49 -17.36 1.18 -11.12
CA ASP A 49 -18.28 2.22 -11.62
C ASP A 49 -17.78 3.65 -11.33
N GLY A 50 -16.47 3.89 -11.54
CA GLY A 50 -15.82 5.19 -11.32
C GLY A 50 -15.69 5.61 -9.84
N ARG A 51 -16.10 4.75 -8.89
CA ARG A 51 -16.03 5.03 -7.46
C ARG A 51 -14.97 4.16 -6.78
N PHE A 52 -14.23 4.78 -5.87
CA PHE A 52 -13.31 4.07 -4.99
C PHE A 52 -14.10 3.11 -4.09
N GLN A 53 -13.67 1.85 -4.04
CA GLN A 53 -14.32 0.81 -3.25
C GLN A 53 -13.44 0.37 -2.08
N ALA A 54 -12.20 -0.04 -2.38
CA ALA A 54 -11.31 -0.64 -1.40
C ALA A 54 -9.84 -0.48 -1.81
N VAL A 55 -8.95 -0.73 -0.85
CA VAL A 55 -7.53 -1.02 -1.11
C VAL A 55 -7.29 -2.50 -0.89
N GLU A 56 -6.67 -3.15 -1.86
CA GLU A 56 -6.17 -4.52 -1.72
C GLU A 56 -4.66 -4.51 -1.47
N ASP A 57 -4.21 -5.29 -0.50
CA ASP A 57 -2.80 -5.55 -0.25
C ASP A 57 -2.34 -6.82 -1.00
N TRP A 58 -1.21 -6.70 -1.70
CA TRP A 58 -0.59 -7.81 -2.43
C TRP A 58 0.85 -7.98 -1.93
N PRO A 59 1.04 -8.56 -0.72
CA PRO A 59 2.37 -8.80 -0.18
C PRO A 59 3.12 -9.77 -1.10
N ARG A 60 4.25 -9.33 -1.67
CA ARG A 60 5.09 -10.20 -2.49
C ARG A 60 6.07 -10.91 -1.57
N SER A 61 6.00 -12.24 -1.52
CA SER A 61 6.99 -13.03 -0.80
C SER A 61 8.39 -12.75 -1.38
N ARG A 62 9.34 -12.37 -0.52
CA ARG A 62 10.75 -12.15 -0.90
C ARG A 62 11.36 -13.36 -1.64
N ARG A 63 10.80 -14.56 -1.43
CA ARG A 63 11.21 -15.81 -2.09
C ARG A 63 10.91 -15.83 -3.59
N TYR A 64 10.00 -15.00 -4.09
CA TYR A 64 9.59 -14.98 -5.50
C TYR A 64 10.33 -13.95 -6.38
N LEU A 65 11.18 -13.11 -5.80
CA LEU A 65 11.92 -12.05 -6.52
C LEU A 65 13.38 -12.43 -6.86
N SER A 66 13.66 -13.69 -7.20
CA SER A 66 15.00 -14.04 -7.72
C SER A 66 14.97 -15.14 -8.78
N PRO A 67 15.07 -14.79 -10.07
CA PRO A 67 15.51 -15.71 -11.11
C PRO A 67 17.04 -15.94 -11.10
N LYS A 68 17.81 -15.21 -10.28
CA LYS A 68 19.29 -15.27 -10.30
C LYS A 68 19.87 -15.04 -8.89
N ARG A 69 19.93 -16.08 -8.04
CA ARG A 69 20.88 -16.18 -6.89
C ARG A 69 20.85 -17.46 -6.05
N VAL A 70 20.20 -18.55 -6.49
CA VAL A 70 20.38 -19.88 -5.88
C VAL A 70 21.33 -20.75 -6.71
N ALA A 71 22.40 -20.14 -7.23
CA ALA A 71 23.54 -20.85 -7.79
C ALA A 71 24.78 -20.16 -7.26
N GLY A 72 25.43 -20.80 -6.28
CA GLY A 72 26.65 -20.28 -5.67
C GLY A 72 26.80 -20.53 -4.18
N ASN A 73 26.38 -21.70 -3.68
CA ASN A 73 27.07 -22.33 -2.56
C ASN A 73 27.53 -23.70 -3.07
N LYS A 74 28.77 -23.74 -3.56
CA LYS A 74 29.58 -24.95 -3.56
C LYS A 74 30.72 -24.67 -2.58
N GLU A 75 30.71 -25.49 -1.53
CA GLU A 75 31.83 -26.00 -0.72
C GLU A 75 33.05 -25.10 -0.51
#